data_AF-A0A6C0TUA4-F1
#
_entry.id   AF-A0A6C0TUA4-F1
#
_cell.length_a   1.000
_cell.length_b   1.000
_cell.length_c   1.000
_cell.angle_alpha   90.00
_cell.angle_beta   90.00
_cell.angle_gamma   90.00
#
_symmetry.space_group_name_H-M   'P 1'
#
loop_
_entity.id
_entity.type
_entity.pdbx_description
1 polymer ?
#
loop_
_entity_poly.entity_id
_entity_poly.type
_entity_poly.pdbx_seq_one_letter_code
_entity_poly.pdbx_strand_id
1 'polypeptide(L)'
;MLDSVFILFSILILFGVALPYAKGTIISASEGYSSIWSFIFYKEVALIFMPLVLLSIYPVSSFSGLMMVEQGLVFQISLWVIYSFAVYFVLLIFLLRYLFKRAALEVAGSDMVSSAGRSKISLFSISSIVAGASLLLVAISFLGYEHAFFVSLITGKNLLHVRLENTYASSLPSQISYVVGFSCWVSAIFAAYLLFLRNKLGCLVVFVVGFVLATAGGAKGPAINYVILFVMAYMFFFRPKVSVVKFSIMFPIYAALISSLMFYVVSLQVPDLDLQRFWQYLVSRLGVGQMAGVYETLSIEFQNPEYAWHTIPFASFFVDYPIFSKELMLFTEGRDYSATGVKNSLFIAEAFGIGGYLLMAISPFIMAFAYLIRSFILFYALRWFFGDIVAKIYVLPILFLSTTLTGDFSSFVFQKGTILLFLALGLVFVTKILISPFVKFFRFA
;
A
#
# COMPACT_ATOMS: atom_id res chain seq x y z
N MET A 1 31.99 7.89 -1.67
CA MET A 1 32.02 8.07 -0.19
C MET A 1 31.47 9.43 0.22
N LEU A 2 31.94 10.54 -0.37
CA LEU A 2 31.40 11.88 -0.09
C LEU A 2 29.88 11.97 -0.40
N ASP A 3 29.48 11.45 -1.56
CA ASP A 3 28.08 11.41 -2.02
C ASP A 3 27.17 10.65 -1.04
N SER A 4 27.62 9.49 -0.56
CA SER A 4 26.90 8.65 0.40
C SER A 4 26.70 9.36 1.74
N VAL A 5 27.75 10.06 2.22
CA VAL A 5 27.68 10.87 3.44
C VAL A 5 26.70 12.04 3.25
N PHE A 6 26.73 12.70 2.09
CA PHE A 6 25.83 13.81 1.79
C PHE A 6 24.37 13.38 1.74
N ILE A 7 24.07 12.26 1.05
CA ILE A 7 22.71 11.68 0.98
C ILE A 7 22.22 11.34 2.38
N LEU A 8 23.01 10.62 3.17
CA LEU A 8 22.65 10.23 4.53
C LEU A 8 22.40 11.46 5.42
N PHE A 9 23.28 12.46 5.35
CA PHE A 9 23.16 13.69 6.12
C PHE A 9 21.92 14.49 5.72
N SER A 10 21.61 14.57 4.43
CA SER A 10 20.40 15.24 3.92
C SER A 10 19.13 14.57 4.41
N ILE A 11 19.08 13.23 4.42
CA ILE A 11 17.97 12.45 4.98
C ILE A 11 17.81 12.73 6.48
N LEU A 12 18.93 12.71 7.22
CA LEU A 12 18.93 12.99 8.66
C LEU A 12 18.46 14.41 8.98
N ILE A 13 18.90 15.42 8.22
CA ILE A 13 18.41 16.80 8.37
C ILE A 13 16.91 16.86 8.08
N LEU A 14 16.46 16.26 6.97
CA LEU A 14 15.05 16.30 6.60
C LEU A 14 14.17 15.75 7.71
N PHE A 15 14.47 14.57 8.25
CA PHE A 15 13.69 13.99 9.33
C PHE A 15 13.90 14.70 10.67
N GLY A 16 15.14 15.11 10.98
CA GLY A 16 15.47 15.82 12.21
C GLY A 16 14.73 17.15 12.33
N VAL A 17 14.56 17.86 11.21
CA VAL A 17 13.80 19.11 11.14
C VAL A 17 12.31 18.85 11.02
N ALA A 18 11.86 18.00 10.10
CA ALA A 18 10.42 17.87 9.77
C ALA A 18 9.60 17.08 10.81
N LEU A 19 10.14 16.01 11.41
CA LEU A 19 9.38 15.16 12.34
C LEU A 19 8.87 15.91 13.58
N PRO A 20 9.64 16.83 14.21
CA PRO A 20 9.11 17.67 15.28
C PRO A 20 7.86 18.48 14.88
N TYR A 21 7.79 18.98 13.64
CA TYR A 21 6.63 19.74 13.14
C TYR A 21 5.43 18.86 12.78
N ALA A 22 5.64 17.55 12.56
CA ALA A 22 4.58 16.59 12.30
C ALA A 22 3.76 16.25 13.57
N LYS A 23 4.21 16.62 14.77
CA LYS A 23 3.47 16.42 16.02
C LYS A 23 2.07 17.04 15.96
N GLY A 24 1.06 16.32 16.44
CA GLY A 24 -0.35 16.72 16.41
C GLY A 24 -1.08 16.49 15.07
N THR A 25 -0.38 16.00 14.05
CA THR A 25 -0.97 15.62 12.75
C THR A 25 -1.23 14.12 12.67
N ILE A 26 -1.92 13.68 11.60
CA ILE A 26 -2.18 12.25 11.34
C ILE A 26 -0.95 11.43 10.97
N ILE A 27 0.17 12.09 10.64
CA ILE A 27 1.47 11.46 10.32
C ILE A 27 2.44 11.50 11.51
N SER A 28 2.02 12.01 12.68
CA SER A 28 2.83 11.96 13.90
C SER A 28 3.06 10.51 14.34
N ALA A 29 4.31 10.11 14.60
CA ALA A 29 4.66 8.80 15.17
C ALA A 29 4.96 8.83 16.68
N SER A 30 5.05 10.02 17.30
CA SER A 30 5.58 10.18 18.67
C SER A 30 4.53 10.12 19.78
N GLU A 31 3.27 9.82 19.46
CA GLU A 31 2.12 10.00 20.37
C GLU A 31 1.46 8.65 20.76
N GLY A 32 2.25 7.58 20.80
CA GLY A 32 1.83 6.26 21.30
C GLY A 32 0.89 5.50 20.36
N TYR A 33 -0.13 4.84 20.93
CA TYR A 33 -0.99 3.88 20.19
C TYR A 33 -1.94 4.54 19.19
N SER A 34 -2.38 5.78 19.42
CA SER A 34 -3.26 6.48 18.47
C SER A 34 -2.54 6.91 17.19
N SER A 35 -1.20 6.82 17.15
CA SER A 35 -0.37 7.05 15.98
C SER A 35 0.07 5.77 15.28
N ILE A 36 -0.36 4.58 15.70
CA ILE A 36 0.16 3.33 15.13
C ILE A 36 -0.01 3.27 13.61
N TRP A 37 -1.08 3.85 13.06
CA TRP A 37 -1.33 3.87 11.62
C TRP A 37 -0.30 4.68 10.82
N SER A 38 0.36 5.67 11.43
CA SER A 38 1.39 6.46 10.75
C SER A 38 2.61 5.62 10.37
N PHE A 39 2.84 4.47 11.03
CA PHE A 39 3.91 3.55 10.63
C PHE A 39 3.72 2.97 9.23
N ILE A 40 2.48 2.89 8.72
CA ILE A 40 2.23 2.49 7.32
C ILE A 40 2.82 3.54 6.37
N PHE A 41 2.65 4.82 6.69
CA PHE A 41 3.28 5.92 5.95
C PHE A 41 4.80 5.85 6.04
N TYR A 42 5.37 5.73 7.25
CA TYR A 42 6.83 5.67 7.43
C TYR A 42 7.46 4.43 6.80
N LYS A 43 6.73 3.32 6.67
CA LYS A 43 7.17 2.15 5.90
C LYS A 43 7.39 2.51 4.44
N GLU A 44 6.45 3.21 3.78
CA GLU A 44 6.64 3.70 2.40
C GLU A 44 7.82 4.66 2.30
N VAL A 45 7.95 5.57 3.26
CA VAL A 45 9.08 6.51 3.33
C VAL A 45 10.41 5.77 3.42
N ALA A 46 10.51 4.72 4.24
CA ALA A 46 11.72 3.89 4.32
C ALA A 46 12.01 3.19 2.98
N LEU A 47 10.98 2.72 2.27
CA LEU A 47 11.14 2.11 0.94
C LEU A 47 11.60 3.11 -0.14
N ILE A 48 11.31 4.40 0.03
CA ILE A 48 11.83 5.46 -0.85
C ILE A 48 13.32 5.72 -0.59
N PHE A 49 13.73 5.82 0.69
CA PHE A 49 15.09 6.22 1.05
C PHE A 49 16.12 5.08 1.05
N MET A 50 15.68 3.82 1.25
CA MET A 50 16.58 2.67 1.22
C MET A 50 17.35 2.53 -0.12
N PRO A 51 16.72 2.67 -1.31
CA PRO A 51 17.42 2.69 -2.61
C PRO A 51 18.52 3.76 -2.68
N LEU A 52 18.26 4.97 -2.17
CA LEU A 52 19.21 6.08 -2.19
C LEU A 52 20.47 5.74 -1.40
N VAL A 53 20.31 5.13 -0.22
CA VAL A 53 21.44 4.68 0.59
C VAL A 53 22.19 3.53 -0.11
N LEU A 54 21.47 2.52 -0.59
CA LEU A 54 22.08 1.35 -1.24
C LEU A 54 22.87 1.71 -2.49
N LEU A 55 22.30 2.53 -3.39
CA LEU A 55 22.95 2.96 -4.63
C LEU A 55 24.09 3.96 -4.40
N SER A 56 24.13 4.60 -3.24
CA SER A 56 25.26 5.46 -2.86
C SER A 56 26.48 4.66 -2.33
N ILE A 57 26.27 3.39 -1.96
CA ILE A 57 27.32 2.52 -1.39
C ILE A 57 27.76 1.47 -2.41
N TYR A 58 26.80 0.86 -3.11
CA TYR A 58 27.03 -0.20 -4.07
C TYR A 58 26.83 0.30 -5.50
N PRO A 59 27.65 -0.15 -6.47
CA PRO A 59 27.47 0.24 -7.86
C PRO A 59 26.18 -0.34 -8.43
N VAL A 60 25.59 0.36 -9.40
CA VAL A 60 24.35 -0.03 -10.10
C VAL A 60 24.40 -1.47 -10.60
N SER A 61 25.56 -1.91 -11.12
CA SER A 61 25.79 -3.27 -11.62
C SER A 61 25.58 -4.38 -10.58
N SER A 62 25.54 -4.04 -9.30
CA SER A 62 25.23 -5.00 -8.22
C SER A 62 23.73 -5.34 -8.13
N PHE A 63 22.87 -4.61 -8.85
CA PHE A 63 21.42 -4.72 -8.74
C PHE A 63 20.78 -5.12 -10.08
N SER A 64 20.30 -6.36 -10.16
CA SER A 64 19.64 -6.91 -11.34
C SER A 64 18.32 -6.22 -11.75
N GLY A 65 17.80 -5.30 -10.93
CA GLY A 65 16.59 -4.54 -11.23
C GLY A 65 16.82 -3.22 -11.97
N LEU A 66 18.08 -2.81 -12.16
CA LEU A 66 18.48 -1.59 -12.83
C LEU A 66 19.24 -1.95 -14.12
N MET A 67 18.56 -1.87 -15.26
CA MET A 67 19.13 -2.30 -16.54
C MET A 67 19.75 -1.16 -17.34
N MET A 68 19.15 0.04 -17.25
CA MET A 68 19.49 1.20 -18.08
C MET A 68 19.92 2.41 -17.25
N VAL A 69 20.40 2.19 -16.01
CA VAL A 69 20.81 3.28 -15.11
C VAL A 69 22.30 3.53 -15.24
N GLU A 70 22.67 4.79 -15.52
CA GLU A 70 24.07 5.19 -15.55
C GLU A 70 24.60 5.51 -14.15
N GLN A 71 25.75 4.95 -13.78
CA GLN A 71 26.35 5.17 -12.46
C GLN A 71 26.61 6.66 -12.16
N GLY A 72 26.98 7.45 -13.18
CA GLY A 72 27.25 8.88 -13.03
C GLY A 72 26.02 9.71 -12.65
N LEU A 73 24.82 9.25 -13.01
CA LEU A 73 23.57 9.97 -12.76
C LEU A 73 22.94 9.64 -11.40
N VAL A 74 23.38 8.56 -10.74
CA VAL A 74 22.82 8.08 -9.46
C VAL A 74 22.77 9.19 -8.41
N PHE A 75 23.85 9.96 -8.26
CA PHE A 75 23.91 11.03 -7.26
C PHE A 75 22.90 12.13 -7.56
N GLN A 76 22.86 12.63 -8.80
CA GLN A 76 21.94 13.68 -9.23
C GLN A 76 20.48 13.25 -9.08
N ILE A 77 20.15 12.04 -9.51
CA ILE A 77 18.80 11.47 -9.37
C ILE A 77 18.41 11.35 -7.89
N SER A 78 19.34 10.93 -7.03
CA SER A 78 19.10 10.85 -5.59
C SER A 78 18.79 12.23 -4.98
N LEU A 79 19.47 13.29 -5.44
CA LEU A 79 19.16 14.66 -5.01
C LEU A 79 17.76 15.11 -5.45
N TRP A 80 17.33 14.76 -6.66
CA TRP A 80 15.97 15.05 -7.12
C TRP A 80 14.91 14.33 -6.27
N VAL A 81 15.16 13.07 -5.89
CA VAL A 81 14.28 12.33 -4.99
C VAL A 81 14.20 13.00 -3.61
N ILE A 82 15.35 13.35 -3.01
CA ILE A 82 15.39 14.02 -1.69
C ILE A 82 14.65 15.35 -1.74
N TYR A 83 14.95 16.19 -2.75
CA TYR A 83 14.30 17.48 -2.93
C TYR A 83 12.78 17.32 -3.06
N SER A 84 12.33 16.45 -3.96
CA SER A 84 10.91 16.26 -4.25
C SER A 84 10.16 15.73 -3.04
N PHE A 85 10.74 14.74 -2.34
CA PHE A 85 10.14 14.24 -1.11
C PHE A 85 10.15 15.28 0.00
N ALA A 86 11.21 16.08 0.15
CA ALA A 86 11.28 17.14 1.15
C ALA A 86 10.19 18.20 0.95
N VAL A 87 10.04 18.69 -0.28
CA VAL A 87 8.98 19.67 -0.64
C VAL A 87 7.61 19.09 -0.34
N TYR A 88 7.33 17.87 -0.82
CA TYR A 88 6.07 17.17 -0.56
C TYR A 88 5.80 17.04 0.95
N PHE A 89 6.78 16.55 1.71
CA PHE A 89 6.60 16.21 3.11
C PHE A 89 6.42 17.44 3.99
N VAL A 90 7.22 18.50 3.78
CA VAL A 90 7.09 19.77 4.51
C VAL A 90 5.74 20.43 4.22
N LEU A 91 5.36 20.49 2.95
CA LEU A 91 4.08 21.06 2.55
C LEU A 91 2.90 20.26 3.13
N LEU A 92 2.97 18.93 3.09
CA LEU A 92 1.94 18.07 3.66
C LEU A 92 1.81 18.27 5.18
N ILE A 93 2.92 18.36 5.92
CA ILE A 93 2.90 18.65 7.37
C ILE A 93 2.19 19.98 7.63
N PHE A 94 2.56 21.02 6.88
CA PHE A 94 1.96 22.34 7.01
C PHE A 94 0.45 22.30 6.75
N LEU A 95 0.04 21.69 5.65
CA LEU A 95 -1.37 21.54 5.27
C LEU A 95 -2.18 20.74 6.30
N LEU A 96 -1.67 19.58 6.74
CA LEU A 96 -2.34 18.74 7.74
C LEU A 96 -2.50 19.46 9.07
N ARG A 97 -1.48 20.22 9.51
CA ARG A 97 -1.54 20.97 10.77
C ARG A 97 -2.61 22.04 10.75
N TYR A 98 -2.78 22.72 9.62
CA TYR A 98 -3.78 23.78 9.49
C TYR A 98 -5.19 23.23 9.29
N LEU A 99 -5.34 22.18 8.46
CA LEU A 99 -6.63 21.76 7.95
C LEU A 99 -7.17 20.48 8.62
N PHE A 100 -6.32 19.51 8.97
CA PHE A 100 -6.76 18.20 9.46
C PHE A 100 -6.18 17.86 10.84
N LYS A 101 -6.82 18.37 11.89
CA LYS A 101 -6.39 18.14 13.27
C LYS A 101 -6.70 16.70 13.71
N ARG A 102 -5.70 16.03 14.27
CA ARG A 102 -5.81 14.65 14.78
C ARG A 102 -6.88 14.46 15.86
N ALA A 103 -7.16 15.48 16.67
CA ALA A 103 -8.19 15.41 17.71
C ALA A 103 -9.56 14.96 17.16
N ALA A 104 -9.84 15.22 15.87
CA ALA A 104 -11.05 14.75 15.20
C ALA A 104 -11.13 13.21 15.09
N LEU A 105 -10.01 12.50 15.23
CA LEU A 105 -9.87 11.05 15.08
C LEU A 105 -9.78 10.29 16.41
N GLU A 106 -9.83 10.98 17.54
CA GLU A 106 -9.76 10.31 18.83
C GLU A 106 -11.05 9.53 19.12
N VAL A 107 -10.86 8.29 19.59
CA VAL A 107 -11.94 7.37 19.92
C VAL A 107 -11.86 7.03 21.41
N ALA A 108 -12.92 7.33 22.15
CA ALA A 108 -13.06 6.91 23.53
C ALA A 108 -13.34 5.40 23.61
N GLY A 109 -12.76 4.72 24.62
CA GLY A 109 -12.97 3.29 24.83
C GLY A 109 -14.44 2.90 24.99
N SER A 110 -15.23 3.75 25.66
CA SER A 110 -16.68 3.59 25.84
C SER A 110 -17.44 3.53 24.51
N ASP A 111 -17.05 4.35 23.52
CA ASP A 111 -17.74 4.45 22.25
C ASP A 111 -17.56 3.18 21.41
N MET A 112 -16.36 2.58 21.46
CA MET A 112 -16.04 1.32 20.78
C MET A 112 -16.81 0.12 21.34
N VAL A 113 -17.13 0.16 22.63
CA VAL A 113 -17.79 -0.94 23.35
C VAL A 113 -19.31 -0.74 23.38
N SER A 114 -19.81 0.47 23.13
CA SER A 114 -21.24 0.77 23.07
C SER A 114 -21.97 -0.10 22.03
N SER A 115 -23.22 -0.49 22.31
CA SER A 115 -24.03 -1.31 21.40
C SER A 115 -24.19 -0.65 20.02
N ALA A 116 -24.42 0.67 19.99
CA ALA A 116 -24.52 1.43 18.75
C ALA A 116 -23.20 1.46 17.97
N GLY A 117 -22.07 1.63 18.67
CA GLY A 117 -20.73 1.59 18.08
C GLY A 117 -20.39 0.22 17.48
N ARG A 118 -20.58 -0.85 18.25
CA ARG A 118 -20.39 -2.25 17.82
C ARG A 118 -21.17 -2.57 16.57
N SER A 119 -22.45 -2.17 16.53
CA SER A 119 -23.33 -2.42 15.39
C SER A 119 -22.82 -1.73 14.12
N LYS A 120 -22.45 -0.45 14.20
CA LYS A 120 -21.91 0.30 13.04
C LYS A 120 -20.59 -0.29 12.53
N ILE A 121 -19.66 -0.61 13.43
CA ILE A 121 -18.36 -1.22 13.08
C ILE A 121 -18.58 -2.58 12.41
N SER A 122 -19.40 -3.44 13.03
CA SER A 122 -19.66 -4.79 12.51
C SER A 122 -20.36 -4.74 11.17
N LEU A 123 -21.38 -3.87 11.02
CA LEU A 123 -22.11 -3.75 9.77
C LEU A 123 -21.20 -3.28 8.62
N PHE A 124 -20.38 -2.24 8.81
CA PHE A 124 -19.40 -1.82 7.80
C PHE A 124 -18.42 -2.95 7.45
N SER A 125 -17.87 -3.61 8.47
CA SER A 125 -16.80 -4.59 8.28
C SER A 125 -17.32 -5.86 7.58
N ILE A 126 -18.48 -6.37 8.01
CA ILE A 126 -19.12 -7.53 7.38
C ILE A 126 -19.54 -7.18 5.94
N SER A 127 -20.09 -5.98 5.71
CA SER A 127 -20.46 -5.55 4.34
C SER A 127 -19.23 -5.51 3.42
N SER A 128 -18.10 -5.03 3.93
CA SER A 128 -16.84 -5.01 3.18
C SER A 128 -16.34 -6.43 2.87
N ILE A 129 -16.35 -7.32 3.85
CA ILE A 129 -15.93 -8.72 3.68
C ILE A 129 -16.82 -9.44 2.67
N VAL A 130 -18.14 -9.29 2.80
CA VAL A 130 -19.12 -9.91 1.89
C VAL A 130 -18.96 -9.38 0.48
N ALA A 131 -18.74 -8.07 0.29
CA ALA A 131 -18.49 -7.50 -1.03
C ALA A 131 -17.25 -8.11 -1.69
N GLY A 132 -16.12 -8.15 -0.99
CA GLY A 132 -14.87 -8.71 -1.49
C GLY A 132 -14.96 -10.21 -1.77
N ALA A 133 -15.54 -10.98 -0.85
CA ALA A 133 -15.72 -12.43 -1.02
C ALA A 133 -16.66 -12.76 -2.17
N SER A 134 -17.78 -12.04 -2.31
CA SER A 134 -18.71 -12.25 -3.42
C SER A 134 -18.07 -11.94 -4.77
N LEU A 135 -17.32 -10.84 -4.85
CA LEU A 135 -16.61 -10.49 -6.08
C LEU A 135 -15.49 -11.48 -6.42
N LEU A 136 -14.76 -11.99 -5.42
CA LEU A 136 -13.76 -13.03 -5.65
C LEU A 136 -14.41 -14.33 -6.15
N LEU A 137 -15.54 -14.72 -5.58
CA LEU A 137 -16.30 -15.88 -6.06
C LEU A 137 -16.79 -15.67 -7.50
N VAL A 138 -17.31 -14.50 -7.82
CA VAL A 138 -17.70 -14.15 -9.19
C VAL A 138 -16.50 -14.21 -10.13
N ALA A 139 -15.35 -13.69 -9.72
CA ALA A 139 -14.12 -13.75 -10.50
C ALA A 139 -13.71 -15.20 -10.81
N ILE A 140 -13.74 -16.07 -9.79
CA ILE A 140 -13.36 -17.48 -9.94
C ILE A 140 -14.37 -18.23 -10.81
N SER A 141 -15.66 -18.03 -10.60
CA SER A 141 -16.71 -18.78 -11.29
C SER A 141 -16.96 -18.31 -12.73
N PHE A 142 -16.77 -17.02 -13.03
CA PHE A 142 -17.21 -16.44 -14.31
C PHE A 142 -16.10 -15.76 -15.11
N LEU A 143 -15.00 -15.32 -14.48
CA LEU A 143 -13.96 -14.52 -15.16
C LEU A 143 -12.67 -15.30 -15.44
N GLY A 144 -12.66 -16.61 -15.16
CA GLY A 144 -11.50 -17.47 -15.35
C GLY A 144 -10.36 -17.19 -14.37
N TYR A 145 -10.66 -16.58 -13.22
CA TYR A 145 -9.66 -16.26 -12.20
C TYR A 145 -9.36 -17.48 -11.33
N GLU A 146 -8.09 -17.79 -11.11
CA GLU A 146 -7.69 -18.88 -10.22
C GLU A 146 -7.16 -18.36 -8.89
N HIS A 147 -7.46 -19.03 -7.77
CA HIS A 147 -6.82 -18.68 -6.50
C HIS A 147 -5.36 -19.16 -6.50
N ALA A 148 -4.43 -18.26 -6.84
CA ALA A 148 -3.06 -18.62 -7.20
C ALA A 148 -2.32 -19.45 -6.13
N PHE A 149 -2.49 -19.15 -4.84
CA PHE A 149 -1.89 -19.96 -3.77
C PHE A 149 -2.46 -21.38 -3.69
N PHE A 150 -3.78 -21.54 -3.83
CA PHE A 150 -4.41 -22.86 -3.74
C PHE A 150 -4.08 -23.71 -4.96
N VAL A 151 -4.11 -23.11 -6.15
CA VAL A 151 -3.67 -23.82 -7.37
C VAL A 151 -2.20 -24.22 -7.25
N SER A 152 -1.31 -23.32 -6.83
CA SER A 152 0.11 -23.66 -6.67
C SER A 152 0.34 -24.78 -5.65
N LEU A 153 -0.36 -24.77 -4.51
CA LEU A 153 -0.24 -25.81 -3.48
C LEU A 153 -0.84 -27.15 -3.91
N ILE A 154 -1.99 -27.15 -4.59
CA ILE A 154 -2.72 -28.38 -4.95
C ILE A 154 -2.13 -29.03 -6.21
N THR A 155 -1.79 -28.22 -7.22
CA THR A 155 -1.36 -28.71 -8.53
C THR A 155 0.16 -28.70 -8.72
N GLY A 156 0.91 -28.06 -7.82
CA GLY A 156 2.36 -27.88 -7.94
C GLY A 156 2.79 -26.87 -9.01
N LYS A 157 1.85 -26.18 -9.68
CA LYS A 157 2.16 -25.11 -10.63
C LYS A 157 2.97 -24.00 -9.96
N ASN A 158 3.93 -23.43 -10.68
CA ASN A 158 4.69 -22.28 -10.21
C ASN A 158 3.76 -21.10 -9.93
N LEU A 159 3.86 -20.50 -8.73
CA LEU A 159 2.98 -19.42 -8.27
C LEU A 159 3.04 -18.18 -9.17
N LEU A 160 4.20 -17.89 -9.77
CA LEU A 160 4.37 -16.79 -10.71
C LEU A 160 3.57 -17.03 -11.99
N HIS A 161 3.52 -18.26 -12.47
CA HIS A 161 2.78 -18.63 -13.68
C HIS A 161 1.28 -18.36 -13.51
N VAL A 162 0.69 -18.90 -12.44
CA VAL A 162 -0.75 -18.71 -12.16
C VAL A 162 -1.08 -17.23 -11.96
N ARG A 163 -0.17 -16.45 -11.35
CA ARG A 163 -0.34 -15.01 -11.20
C ARG A 163 -0.33 -14.27 -12.53
N LEU A 164 0.57 -14.63 -13.45
CA LEU A 164 0.65 -14.04 -14.77
C LEU A 164 -0.57 -14.44 -15.62
N GLU A 165 -1.00 -15.70 -15.57
CA GLU A 165 -2.25 -16.16 -16.18
C GLU A 165 -3.46 -15.38 -15.65
N ASN A 166 -3.56 -15.18 -14.35
CA ASN A 166 -4.62 -14.34 -13.78
C ASN A 166 -4.54 -12.88 -14.24
N THR A 167 -3.34 -12.35 -14.47
CA THR A 167 -3.18 -10.95 -14.88
C THR A 167 -3.51 -10.75 -16.36
N TYR A 168 -3.24 -11.75 -17.21
CA TYR A 168 -3.26 -11.61 -18.66
C TYR A 168 -4.31 -12.45 -19.39
N ALA A 169 -4.68 -13.60 -18.84
CA ALA A 169 -5.67 -14.50 -19.41
C ALA A 169 -7.04 -14.37 -18.72
N SER A 170 -7.07 -13.98 -17.44
CA SER A 170 -8.35 -13.72 -16.78
C SER A 170 -8.95 -12.40 -17.24
N SER A 171 -10.28 -12.34 -17.31
CA SER A 171 -11.02 -11.12 -17.64
C SER A 171 -11.27 -10.24 -16.40
N LEU A 172 -10.48 -10.41 -15.33
CA LEU A 172 -10.68 -9.74 -14.06
C LEU A 172 -10.41 -8.23 -14.17
N PRO A 173 -11.43 -7.37 -13.99
CA PRO A 173 -11.21 -5.93 -13.93
C PRO A 173 -10.37 -5.57 -12.69
N SER A 174 -9.39 -4.68 -12.87
CA SER A 174 -8.52 -4.22 -11.78
C SER A 174 -9.28 -3.61 -10.59
N GLN A 175 -10.48 -3.08 -10.85
CA GLN A 175 -11.40 -2.55 -9.83
C GLN A 175 -11.91 -3.64 -8.90
N ILE A 176 -12.15 -4.86 -9.41
CA ILE A 176 -12.54 -6.00 -8.57
C ILE A 176 -11.39 -6.37 -7.65
N SER A 177 -10.16 -6.48 -8.18
CA SER A 177 -8.97 -6.73 -7.37
C SER A 177 -8.77 -5.66 -6.29
N TYR A 178 -9.10 -4.40 -6.58
CA TYR A 178 -9.03 -3.30 -5.62
C TYR A 178 -10.05 -3.47 -4.48
N VAL A 179 -11.31 -3.83 -4.78
CA VAL A 179 -12.32 -4.10 -3.75
C VAL A 179 -11.91 -5.29 -2.89
N VAL A 180 -11.43 -6.38 -3.50
CA VAL A 180 -10.93 -7.54 -2.73
C VAL A 180 -9.82 -7.11 -1.78
N GLY A 181 -8.82 -6.36 -2.27
CA GLY A 181 -7.74 -5.81 -1.44
C GLY A 181 -8.24 -4.91 -0.30
N PHE A 182 -9.20 -4.04 -0.58
CA PHE A 182 -9.85 -3.20 0.43
C PHE A 182 -10.54 -4.03 1.51
N SER A 183 -11.26 -5.08 1.13
CA SER A 183 -11.92 -6.01 2.05
C SER A 183 -10.93 -6.72 2.96
N CYS A 184 -9.75 -7.10 2.44
CA CYS A 184 -8.66 -7.67 3.25
C CYS A 184 -8.20 -6.70 4.35
N TRP A 185 -8.03 -5.42 4.02
CA TRP A 185 -7.59 -4.43 5.02
C TRP A 185 -8.62 -4.26 6.14
N VAL A 186 -9.89 -4.16 5.76
CA VAL A 186 -11.00 -4.03 6.72
C VAL A 186 -11.11 -5.28 7.59
N SER A 187 -10.98 -6.48 7.01
CA SER A 187 -11.11 -7.73 7.77
C SER A 187 -9.97 -7.95 8.75
N ALA A 188 -8.73 -7.55 8.43
CA ALA A 188 -7.60 -7.61 9.36
C ALA A 188 -7.87 -6.77 10.62
N ILE A 189 -8.35 -5.53 10.43
CA ILE A 189 -8.70 -4.62 11.52
C ILE A 189 -9.89 -5.16 12.32
N PHE A 190 -10.91 -5.67 11.62
CA PHE A 190 -12.11 -6.19 12.26
C PHE A 190 -11.86 -7.47 13.06
N ALA A 191 -10.98 -8.36 12.60
CA ALA A 191 -10.56 -9.53 13.37
C ALA A 191 -9.94 -9.13 14.72
N ALA A 192 -9.04 -8.14 14.73
CA ALA A 192 -8.45 -7.62 15.96
C ALA A 192 -9.50 -6.95 16.87
N TYR A 193 -10.48 -6.26 16.29
CA TYR A 193 -11.61 -5.70 17.03
C TYR A 193 -12.49 -6.78 17.67
N LEU A 194 -12.77 -7.88 16.98
CA LEU A 194 -13.51 -9.01 17.56
C LEU A 194 -12.74 -9.68 18.70
N LEU A 195 -11.41 -9.78 18.58
CA LEU A 195 -10.55 -10.24 19.67
C LEU A 195 -10.64 -9.30 20.88
N PHE A 196 -10.66 -7.98 20.64
CA PHE A 196 -10.87 -6.95 21.69
C PHE A 196 -12.22 -7.11 22.40
N LEU A 197 -13.28 -7.46 21.66
CA LEU A 197 -14.58 -7.82 22.23
C LEU A 197 -14.62 -9.22 22.86
N ARG A 198 -13.48 -9.93 22.95
CA ARG A 198 -13.35 -11.31 23.45
C ARG A 198 -14.07 -12.37 22.61
N ASN A 199 -14.52 -12.04 21.41
CA ASN A 199 -15.11 -13.00 20.46
C ASN A 199 -14.00 -13.72 19.67
N LYS A 200 -13.37 -14.71 20.31
CA LYS A 200 -12.23 -15.46 19.73
C LYS A 200 -12.62 -16.24 18.48
N LEU A 201 -13.81 -16.85 18.46
CA LEU A 201 -14.29 -17.62 17.32
C LEU A 201 -14.54 -16.71 16.12
N GLY A 202 -15.25 -15.60 16.32
CA GLY A 202 -15.48 -14.59 15.28
C GLY A 202 -14.17 -14.01 14.76
N CYS A 203 -13.21 -13.72 15.64
CA CYS A 203 -11.85 -13.32 15.25
C CYS A 203 -11.20 -14.35 14.34
N LEU A 204 -11.19 -15.63 14.71
CA LEU A 204 -10.58 -16.70 13.92
C LEU A 204 -11.24 -16.81 12.54
N VAL A 205 -12.57 -16.82 12.48
CA VAL A 205 -13.32 -16.90 11.21
C VAL A 205 -13.01 -15.72 10.30
N VAL A 206 -13.12 -14.49 10.80
CA VAL A 206 -12.83 -13.28 10.02
C VAL A 206 -11.36 -13.24 9.60
N PHE A 207 -10.45 -13.64 10.49
CA PHE A 207 -9.02 -13.69 10.18
C PHE A 207 -8.74 -14.64 9.01
N VAL A 208 -9.26 -15.86 9.06
CA VAL A 208 -9.09 -16.88 8.02
C VAL A 208 -9.69 -16.42 6.69
N VAL A 209 -10.94 -15.92 6.69
CA VAL A 209 -11.59 -15.43 5.47
C VAL A 209 -10.77 -14.29 4.84
N GLY A 210 -10.35 -13.31 5.63
CA GLY A 210 -9.53 -12.22 5.11
C GLY A 210 -8.15 -12.66 4.64
N PHE A 211 -7.56 -13.68 5.25
CA PHE A 211 -6.28 -14.24 4.81
C PHE A 211 -6.42 -14.98 3.47
N VAL A 212 -7.53 -15.68 3.25
CA VAL A 212 -7.88 -16.25 1.94
C VAL A 212 -8.00 -15.14 0.89
N LEU A 213 -8.75 -14.07 1.18
CA LEU A 213 -8.83 -12.92 0.27
C LEU A 213 -7.46 -12.30 -0.03
N ALA A 214 -6.60 -12.16 0.98
CA ALA A 214 -5.26 -11.59 0.82
C ALA A 214 -4.32 -12.46 -0.03
N THR A 215 -4.50 -13.78 -0.02
CA THR A 215 -3.66 -14.73 -0.77
C THR A 215 -4.18 -15.05 -2.16
N ALA A 216 -5.41 -14.64 -2.50
CA ALA A 216 -6.03 -14.91 -3.80
C ALA A 216 -5.17 -14.46 -5.01
N GLY A 217 -4.47 -13.33 -4.89
CA GLY A 217 -3.60 -12.77 -5.93
C GLY A 217 -2.26 -13.47 -6.16
N GLY A 218 -1.84 -14.39 -5.28
CA GLY A 218 -0.51 -15.02 -5.38
C GLY A 218 0.67 -14.12 -5.03
N ALA A 219 0.43 -12.85 -4.71
CA ALA A 219 1.46 -11.92 -4.28
C ALA A 219 1.74 -12.06 -2.77
N LYS A 220 3.03 -11.95 -2.38
CA LYS A 220 3.45 -12.08 -0.98
C LYS A 220 3.07 -10.86 -0.13
N GLY A 221 3.14 -9.67 -0.74
CA GLY A 221 2.92 -8.40 -0.08
C GLY A 221 1.57 -8.32 0.65
N PRO A 222 0.44 -8.61 -0.03
CA PRO A 222 -0.88 -8.59 0.61
C PRO A 222 -1.01 -9.50 1.83
N ALA A 223 -0.46 -10.73 1.78
CA ALA A 223 -0.52 -11.67 2.90
C ALA A 223 0.29 -11.20 4.12
N ILE A 224 1.50 -10.66 3.90
CA ILE A 224 2.33 -10.09 4.98
C ILE A 224 1.67 -8.83 5.53
N ASN A 225 1.19 -7.94 4.66
CA ASN A 225 0.50 -6.72 5.06
C ASN A 225 -0.76 -7.04 5.89
N TYR A 226 -1.49 -8.10 5.57
CA TYR A 226 -2.65 -8.55 6.33
C TYR A 226 -2.30 -8.86 7.80
N VAL A 227 -1.24 -9.63 8.03
CA VAL A 227 -0.76 -9.97 9.37
C VAL A 227 -0.26 -8.73 10.10
N ILE A 228 0.51 -7.87 9.43
CA ILE A 228 0.98 -6.60 10.00
C ILE A 228 -0.21 -5.73 10.43
N LEU A 229 -1.23 -5.58 9.58
CA LEU A 229 -2.42 -4.79 9.88
C LEU A 229 -3.21 -5.35 11.07
N PHE A 230 -3.34 -6.69 11.18
CA PHE A 230 -3.95 -7.32 12.34
C PHE A 230 -3.19 -6.98 13.63
N VAL A 231 -1.85 -7.07 13.62
CA VAL A 231 -1.01 -6.73 14.78
C VAL A 231 -1.10 -5.24 15.13
N MET A 232 -1.07 -4.35 14.13
CA MET A 232 -1.24 -2.91 14.33
C MET A 232 -2.62 -2.58 14.91
N ALA A 233 -3.67 -3.21 14.41
CA ALA A 233 -5.03 -3.07 14.93
C ALA A 233 -5.12 -3.60 16.37
N TYR A 234 -4.48 -4.74 16.68
CA TYR A 234 -4.41 -5.25 18.05
C TYR A 234 -3.74 -4.24 18.99
N MET A 235 -2.61 -3.65 18.58
CA MET A 235 -1.94 -2.60 19.35
C MET A 235 -2.82 -1.36 19.53
N PHE A 236 -3.56 -0.96 18.48
CA PHE A 236 -4.49 0.16 18.51
C PHE A 236 -5.59 -0.03 19.55
N PHE A 237 -6.25 -1.19 19.55
CA PHE A 237 -7.39 -1.47 20.44
C PHE A 237 -6.97 -1.84 21.88
N PHE A 238 -5.97 -2.70 22.05
CA PHE A 238 -5.59 -3.22 23.37
C PHE A 238 -4.60 -2.32 24.12
N ARG A 239 -3.84 -1.48 23.41
CA ARG A 239 -2.79 -0.60 23.97
C ARG A 239 -1.88 -1.34 24.97
N PRO A 240 -1.38 -2.55 24.65
CA PRO A 240 -0.64 -3.37 25.60
C PRO A 240 0.65 -2.67 26.01
N LYS A 241 1.06 -2.70 27.28
CA LYS A 241 2.38 -2.15 27.67
C LYS A 241 3.49 -3.01 27.08
N VAL A 242 4.09 -2.58 25.97
CA VAL A 242 5.25 -3.24 25.37
C VAL A 242 6.51 -2.80 26.11
N SER A 243 7.18 -3.72 26.80
CA SER A 243 8.51 -3.42 27.35
C SER A 243 9.57 -3.57 26.26
N VAL A 244 10.51 -2.63 26.21
CA VAL A 244 11.63 -2.65 25.26
C VAL A 244 12.39 -3.96 25.35
N VAL A 245 12.62 -4.46 26.57
CA VAL A 245 13.31 -5.73 26.81
C VAL A 245 12.57 -6.92 26.19
N LYS A 246 11.25 -7.03 26.39
CA LYS A 246 10.46 -8.12 25.78
C LYS A 246 10.45 -8.02 24.26
N PHE A 247 10.35 -6.80 23.74
CA PHE A 247 10.42 -6.57 22.29
C PHE A 247 11.78 -6.99 21.73
N SER A 248 12.89 -6.57 22.33
CA SER A 248 14.25 -6.92 21.86
C SER A 248 14.53 -8.41 21.88
N ILE A 249 13.97 -9.16 22.84
CA ILE A 249 14.11 -10.62 22.90
C ILE A 249 13.22 -11.32 21.86
N MET A 250 11.98 -10.85 21.67
CA MET A 250 11.02 -11.45 20.75
C MET A 250 11.27 -11.07 19.29
N PHE A 251 11.89 -9.92 19.04
CA PHE A 251 12.13 -9.40 17.70
C PHE A 251 12.94 -10.36 16.82
N PRO A 252 14.08 -10.93 17.26
CA PRO A 252 14.81 -11.94 16.49
C PRO A 252 13.95 -13.15 16.12
N ILE A 253 13.09 -13.62 17.02
CA ILE A 253 12.20 -14.76 16.79
C ILE A 253 11.16 -14.41 15.72
N TYR A 254 10.51 -13.25 15.82
CA TYR A 254 9.56 -12.79 14.82
C TYR A 254 10.22 -12.51 13.47
N ALA A 255 11.42 -11.92 13.47
CA ALA A 255 12.19 -11.65 12.26
C ALA A 255 12.59 -12.96 11.57
N ALA A 256 12.99 -13.98 12.32
CA ALA A 256 13.28 -15.31 11.79
C ALA A 256 12.02 -15.94 11.19
N LEU A 257 10.88 -15.92 11.91
CA LEU A 257 9.63 -16.49 11.42
C LEU A 257 9.12 -15.82 10.13
N ILE A 258 9.17 -14.47 10.07
CA ILE A 258 8.81 -13.72 8.86
C ILE A 258 9.78 -14.04 7.73
N SER A 259 11.08 -14.09 8.00
CA SER A 259 12.10 -14.43 7.00
C SER A 259 11.92 -15.84 6.45
N SER A 260 11.61 -16.82 7.30
CA SER A 260 11.30 -18.19 6.89
C SER A 260 10.04 -18.28 6.04
N LEU A 261 8.97 -17.56 6.41
CA LEU A 261 7.75 -17.49 5.61
C LEU A 261 8.03 -16.86 4.24
N MET A 262 8.81 -15.77 4.21
CA MET A 262 9.21 -15.12 2.97
C MET A 262 10.06 -16.03 2.10
N PHE A 263 11.05 -16.73 2.68
CA PHE A 263 11.88 -17.70 1.99
C PHE A 263 11.03 -18.80 1.35
N TYR A 264 10.13 -19.40 2.12
CA TYR A 264 9.21 -20.43 1.62
C TYR A 264 8.35 -19.92 0.45
N VAL A 265 7.76 -18.72 0.56
CA VAL A 265 6.95 -18.21 -0.55
C VAL A 265 7.82 -17.86 -1.76
N VAL A 266 9.08 -17.44 -1.59
CA VAL A 266 10.03 -17.19 -2.71
C VAL A 266 10.50 -18.48 -3.35
N SER A 267 10.73 -19.55 -2.61
CA SER A 267 11.10 -20.84 -3.19
C SER A 267 9.97 -21.43 -4.04
N LEU A 268 8.70 -21.10 -3.76
CA LEU A 268 7.57 -21.45 -4.65
C LEU A 268 7.54 -20.69 -5.99
N GLN A 269 8.33 -19.62 -6.12
CA GLN A 269 8.38 -18.77 -7.32
C GLN A 269 9.69 -18.94 -8.11
N VAL A 270 10.81 -19.08 -7.41
CA VAL A 270 12.15 -19.15 -7.99
C VAL A 270 12.68 -20.57 -7.82
N PRO A 271 12.81 -21.36 -8.90
CA PRO A 271 13.47 -22.66 -8.82
C PRO A 271 14.94 -22.49 -8.41
N ASP A 272 15.48 -23.46 -7.67
CA ASP A 272 16.88 -23.50 -7.21
C ASP A 272 17.30 -22.28 -6.37
N LEU A 273 16.40 -21.81 -5.51
CA LEU A 273 16.66 -20.72 -4.57
C LEU A 273 17.49 -21.21 -3.36
N ASP A 274 18.74 -20.76 -3.28
CA ASP A 274 19.56 -20.87 -2.07
C ASP A 274 19.43 -19.61 -1.19
N LEU A 275 20.03 -19.66 0.01
CA LEU A 275 19.96 -18.57 0.99
C LEU A 275 20.66 -17.30 0.51
N GLN A 276 21.77 -17.41 -0.23
CA GLN A 276 22.51 -16.27 -0.75
C GLN A 276 21.70 -15.54 -1.83
N ARG A 277 21.16 -16.28 -2.80
CA ARG A 277 20.27 -15.80 -3.85
C ARG A 277 19.01 -15.18 -3.26
N PHE A 278 18.46 -15.75 -2.20
CA PHE A 278 17.32 -15.16 -1.49
C PHE A 278 17.65 -13.77 -0.92
N TRP A 279 18.78 -13.60 -0.24
CA TRP A 279 19.17 -12.29 0.30
C TRP A 279 19.48 -11.27 -0.81
N GLN A 280 20.18 -11.69 -1.86
CA GLN A 280 20.42 -10.84 -3.04
C GLN A 280 19.09 -10.43 -3.70
N TYR A 281 18.16 -11.37 -3.85
CA TYR A 281 16.83 -11.09 -4.37
C TYR A 281 16.06 -10.11 -3.49
N LEU A 282 16.08 -10.27 -2.17
CA LEU A 282 15.41 -9.37 -1.25
C LEU A 282 15.99 -7.96 -1.31
N VAL A 283 17.32 -7.82 -1.26
CA VAL A 283 17.98 -6.52 -1.35
C VAL A 283 17.72 -5.88 -2.72
N SER A 284 17.75 -6.64 -3.80
CA SER A 284 17.45 -6.11 -5.15
C SER A 284 15.99 -5.67 -5.27
N ARG A 285 15.01 -6.48 -4.82
CA ARG A 285 13.57 -6.20 -4.98
C ARG A 285 12.97 -5.27 -3.93
N LEU A 286 13.27 -5.48 -2.65
CA LEU A 286 12.78 -4.61 -1.57
C LEU A 286 13.67 -3.39 -1.41
N GLY A 287 14.99 -3.57 -1.56
CA GLY A 287 16.00 -2.52 -1.40
C GLY A 287 15.94 -1.48 -2.50
N VAL A 288 16.24 -1.86 -3.74
CA VAL A 288 16.37 -0.92 -4.88
C VAL A 288 15.14 -0.91 -5.78
N GLY A 289 14.49 -2.06 -5.94
CA GLY A 289 13.38 -2.28 -6.87
C GLY A 289 12.14 -1.42 -6.62
N GLN A 290 11.99 -0.81 -5.43
CA GLN A 290 10.87 0.09 -5.12
C GLN A 290 10.99 1.46 -5.82
N MET A 291 12.20 1.86 -6.21
CA MET A 291 12.48 3.15 -6.85
C MET A 291 13.19 3.00 -8.20
N ALA A 292 13.33 1.77 -8.70
CA ALA A 292 14.02 1.47 -9.94
C ALA A 292 13.45 2.25 -11.13
N GLY A 293 12.14 2.48 -11.17
CA GLY A 293 11.51 3.27 -12.22
C GLY A 293 12.01 4.71 -12.28
N VAL A 294 12.30 5.36 -11.15
CA VAL A 294 12.80 6.75 -11.12
C VAL A 294 14.18 6.84 -11.71
N TYR A 295 15.06 5.94 -11.29
CA TYR A 295 16.45 5.93 -11.76
C TYR A 295 16.52 5.64 -13.25
N GLU A 296 15.74 4.69 -13.74
CA GLU A 296 15.72 4.42 -15.18
C GLU A 296 15.12 5.56 -15.97
N THR A 297 13.92 6.04 -15.60
CA THR A 297 13.25 7.15 -16.30
C THR A 297 14.16 8.35 -16.49
N LEU A 298 14.87 8.75 -15.42
CA LEU A 298 15.75 9.92 -15.45
C LEU A 298 17.12 9.63 -16.09
N SER A 299 17.55 8.37 -16.19
CA SER A 299 18.80 8.02 -16.88
C SER A 299 18.65 8.00 -18.39
N ILE A 300 17.50 7.50 -18.90
CA ILE A 300 17.22 7.44 -20.34
C ILE A 300 16.37 8.60 -20.85
N GLU A 301 16.05 9.56 -19.97
CA GLU A 301 15.14 10.68 -20.23
C GLU A 301 13.80 10.23 -20.86
N PHE A 302 13.19 9.18 -20.29
CA PHE A 302 11.99 8.55 -20.84
C PHE A 302 10.78 9.51 -20.77
N GLN A 303 10.31 9.98 -21.92
CA GLN A 303 9.23 10.95 -22.03
C GLN A 303 8.24 10.60 -23.15
N ASN A 304 6.95 10.67 -22.84
CA ASN A 304 5.87 10.65 -23.81
C ASN A 304 4.65 11.42 -23.23
N PRO A 305 4.24 12.55 -23.81
CA PRO A 305 3.09 13.31 -23.35
C PRO A 305 1.77 12.51 -23.35
N GLU A 306 1.65 11.43 -24.13
CA GLU A 306 0.46 10.58 -24.16
C GLU A 306 0.18 9.91 -22.81
N TYR A 307 1.19 9.77 -21.94
CA TYR A 307 0.99 9.32 -20.56
C TYR A 307 0.05 10.23 -19.77
N ALA A 308 -0.20 11.48 -20.21
CA ALA A 308 -1.19 12.35 -19.60
C ALA A 308 -2.60 11.74 -19.58
N TRP A 309 -2.96 10.94 -20.60
CA TRP A 309 -4.24 10.24 -20.65
C TRP A 309 -4.41 9.26 -19.49
N HIS A 310 -3.30 8.67 -19.01
CA HIS A 310 -3.33 7.78 -17.86
C HIS A 310 -3.82 8.46 -16.57
N THR A 311 -3.62 9.78 -16.46
CA THR A 311 -4.04 10.59 -15.30
C THR A 311 -5.56 10.81 -15.24
N ILE A 312 -6.25 10.74 -16.39
CA ILE A 312 -7.68 11.04 -16.49
C ILE A 312 -8.49 9.79 -16.07
N PRO A 313 -9.41 9.91 -15.10
CA PRO A 313 -10.29 8.81 -14.74
C PRO A 313 -11.12 8.36 -15.94
N PHE A 314 -11.24 7.05 -16.14
CA PHE A 314 -12.07 6.44 -17.20
C PHE A 314 -11.65 6.77 -18.65
N ALA A 315 -10.47 7.37 -18.86
CA ALA A 315 -9.98 7.65 -20.22
C ALA A 315 -9.91 6.41 -21.11
N SER A 316 -9.70 5.23 -20.52
CA SER A 316 -9.60 3.96 -21.24
C SER A 316 -10.91 3.51 -21.91
N PHE A 317 -12.04 4.16 -21.62
CA PHE A 317 -13.29 3.93 -22.37
C PHE A 317 -13.36 4.73 -23.68
N PHE A 318 -12.51 5.73 -23.84
CA PHE A 318 -12.57 6.68 -24.94
C PHE A 318 -11.33 6.62 -25.82
N VAL A 319 -10.16 6.35 -25.23
CA VAL A 319 -8.86 6.39 -25.91
C VAL A 319 -7.98 5.26 -25.39
N ASP A 320 -7.36 4.53 -26.31
CA ASP A 320 -6.26 3.62 -25.98
C ASP A 320 -5.00 4.45 -25.74
N TYR A 321 -4.41 4.30 -24.56
CA TYR A 321 -3.19 5.02 -24.18
C TYR A 321 -2.19 4.09 -23.49
N PRO A 322 -0.89 4.37 -23.62
CA PRO A 322 0.12 3.59 -22.93
C PRO A 322 0.16 3.87 -21.42
N ILE A 323 0.39 2.82 -20.63
CA ILE A 323 0.59 2.94 -19.18
C ILE A 323 2.09 3.12 -18.92
N PHE A 324 2.49 4.29 -18.41
CA PHE A 324 3.88 4.68 -18.16
C PHE A 324 4.72 3.60 -17.48
N SER A 325 4.29 3.10 -16.31
CA SER A 325 5.06 2.14 -15.50
C SER A 325 5.21 0.78 -16.16
N LYS A 326 4.32 0.45 -17.09
CA LYS A 326 4.39 -0.77 -17.90
C LYS A 326 5.32 -0.57 -19.09
N GLU A 327 5.15 0.52 -19.84
CA GLU A 327 5.99 0.80 -21.00
C GLU A 327 7.46 0.98 -20.62
N LEU A 328 7.73 1.67 -19.51
CA LEU A 328 9.07 1.79 -18.96
C LEU A 328 9.70 0.42 -18.70
N MET A 329 8.94 -0.54 -18.15
CA MET A 329 9.45 -1.89 -17.90
C MET A 329 9.71 -2.68 -19.19
N LEU A 330 8.87 -2.50 -20.22
CA LEU A 330 9.07 -3.14 -21.52
C LEU A 330 10.32 -2.59 -22.21
N PHE A 331 10.51 -1.28 -22.15
CA PHE A 331 11.67 -0.61 -22.74
C PHE A 331 12.97 -1.03 -22.07
N THR A 332 12.98 -1.16 -20.73
CA THR A 332 14.23 -1.38 -19.99
C THR A 332 14.55 -2.86 -19.76
N GLU A 333 13.56 -3.75 -19.72
CA GLU A 333 13.78 -5.19 -19.55
C GLU A 333 13.68 -5.99 -20.85
N GLY A 334 13.23 -5.40 -21.97
CA GLY A 334 13.19 -6.06 -23.29
C GLY A 334 12.29 -7.30 -23.35
N ARG A 335 11.21 -7.32 -22.55
CA ARG A 335 10.29 -8.46 -22.42
C ARG A 335 8.95 -8.17 -23.11
N ASP A 336 8.24 -9.24 -23.47
CA ASP A 336 6.91 -9.14 -24.07
C ASP A 336 5.86 -8.61 -23.10
N TYR A 337 4.85 -7.91 -23.63
CA TYR A 337 3.76 -7.27 -22.87
C TYR A 337 3.02 -8.22 -21.90
N SER A 338 2.90 -9.50 -22.26
CA SER A 338 2.25 -10.57 -21.49
C SER A 338 3.16 -11.25 -20.46
N ALA A 339 4.47 -11.00 -20.50
CA ALA A 339 5.46 -11.61 -19.61
C ALA A 339 5.99 -10.65 -18.54
N THR A 340 5.53 -9.40 -18.55
CA THR A 340 6.19 -8.28 -17.85
C THR A 340 5.28 -7.70 -16.77
N GLY A 341 5.83 -7.23 -15.66
CA GLY A 341 5.05 -6.61 -14.57
C GLY A 341 4.81 -5.11 -14.79
N VAL A 342 4.76 -4.37 -13.69
CA VAL A 342 4.92 -2.90 -13.69
C VAL A 342 6.15 -2.54 -12.88
N LYS A 343 6.82 -1.45 -13.26
CA LYS A 343 8.01 -0.97 -12.55
C LYS A 343 7.61 -0.02 -11.42
N ASN A 344 7.95 -0.36 -10.18
CA ASN A 344 7.72 0.54 -9.05
C ASN A 344 8.61 1.78 -9.17
N SER A 345 8.05 2.92 -8.79
CA SER A 345 8.67 4.22 -9.00
C SER A 345 8.16 5.23 -7.96
N LEU A 346 8.70 6.45 -7.98
CA LEU A 346 8.14 7.59 -7.27
C LEU A 346 7.30 8.40 -8.25
N PHE A 347 6.30 9.11 -7.73
CA PHE A 347 5.45 10.01 -8.51
C PHE A 347 6.22 10.98 -9.41
N ILE A 348 7.46 11.34 -9.10
CA ILE A 348 8.26 12.25 -9.93
C ILE A 348 8.63 11.65 -11.30
N ALA A 349 8.69 10.32 -11.42
CA ALA A 349 9.09 9.66 -12.66
C ALA A 349 8.00 9.79 -13.73
N GLU A 350 6.75 9.44 -13.41
CA GLU A 350 5.65 9.60 -14.37
C GLU A 350 5.36 11.08 -14.63
N ALA A 351 5.52 11.96 -13.62
CA ALA A 351 5.44 13.40 -13.81
C ALA A 351 6.49 13.91 -14.82
N PHE A 352 7.74 13.43 -14.71
CA PHE A 352 8.78 13.71 -15.70
C PHE A 352 8.43 13.11 -17.07
N GLY A 353 7.92 11.88 -17.11
CA GLY A 353 7.53 11.23 -18.36
C GLY A 353 6.43 11.99 -19.13
N ILE A 354 5.53 12.66 -18.41
CA ILE A 354 4.44 13.44 -19.02
C ILE A 354 4.91 14.85 -19.44
N GLY A 355 5.65 15.56 -18.57
CA GLY A 355 5.88 17.00 -18.73
C GLY A 355 7.30 17.46 -18.42
N GLY A 356 8.26 16.53 -18.43
CA GLY A 356 9.68 16.79 -18.19
C GLY A 356 9.97 17.38 -16.81
N TYR A 357 11.07 18.13 -16.72
CA TYR A 357 11.54 18.74 -15.47
C TYR A 357 10.52 19.69 -14.83
N LEU A 358 9.71 20.39 -15.64
CA LEU A 358 8.70 21.32 -15.13
C LEU A 358 7.65 20.59 -14.29
N LEU A 359 7.04 19.54 -14.86
CA LEU A 359 6.03 18.77 -14.15
C LEU A 359 6.63 17.95 -13.01
N MET A 360 7.87 17.47 -13.17
CA MET A 360 8.64 16.84 -12.09
C MET A 360 8.75 17.78 -10.88
N ALA A 361 9.12 19.05 -11.08
CA ALA A 361 9.30 20.05 -10.01
C ALA A 361 7.98 20.45 -9.33
N ILE A 362 6.87 20.46 -10.08
CA ILE A 362 5.53 20.81 -9.57
C ILE A 362 4.85 19.62 -8.89
N SER A 363 5.19 18.38 -9.28
CA SER A 363 4.52 17.18 -8.79
C SER A 363 4.47 17.02 -7.26
N PRO A 364 5.50 17.39 -6.45
CA PRO A 364 5.41 17.33 -4.99
C PRO A 364 4.26 18.16 -4.40
N PHE A 365 3.97 19.32 -5.00
CA PHE A 365 2.87 20.18 -4.59
C PHE A 365 1.53 19.52 -4.88
N ILE A 366 1.35 19.02 -6.11
CA ILE A 366 0.14 18.30 -6.53
C ILE A 366 -0.11 17.11 -5.61
N MET A 367 0.93 16.34 -5.31
CA MET A 367 0.85 15.19 -4.40
C MET A 367 0.40 15.58 -3.00
N ALA A 368 0.95 16.66 -2.41
CA ALA A 368 0.58 17.09 -1.07
C ALA A 368 -0.89 17.55 -0.99
N PHE A 369 -1.36 18.34 -1.96
CA PHE A 369 -2.76 18.74 -2.04
C PHE A 369 -3.69 17.55 -2.31
N ALA A 370 -3.30 16.65 -3.22
CA ALA A 370 -4.07 15.46 -3.52
C ALA A 370 -4.24 14.56 -2.29
N TYR A 371 -3.16 14.37 -1.51
CA TYR A 371 -3.17 13.61 -0.28
C TYR A 371 -4.15 14.20 0.74
N LEU A 372 -4.12 15.52 0.92
CA LEU A 372 -5.01 16.25 1.81
C LEU A 372 -6.48 16.13 1.38
N ILE A 373 -6.78 16.41 0.10
CA ILE A 373 -8.13 16.31 -0.46
C ILE A 373 -8.71 14.91 -0.25
N ARG A 374 -7.92 13.88 -0.56
CA ARG A 374 -8.30 12.48 -0.35
C ARG A 374 -8.60 12.17 1.12
N SER A 375 -7.79 12.69 2.04
CA SER A 375 -7.98 12.51 3.48
C SER A 375 -9.34 13.07 3.94
N PHE A 376 -9.69 14.27 3.48
CA PHE A 376 -10.97 14.89 3.79
C PHE A 376 -12.15 14.13 3.20
N ILE A 377 -12.10 13.82 1.89
CA ILE A 377 -13.18 13.11 1.21
C ILE A 377 -13.42 11.76 1.88
N LEU A 378 -12.36 11.01 2.16
CA LEU A 378 -12.47 9.71 2.82
C LEU A 378 -13.08 9.81 4.21
N PHE A 379 -12.62 10.77 5.03
CA PHE A 379 -13.16 10.98 6.37
C PHE A 379 -14.67 11.26 6.35
N TYR A 380 -15.10 12.21 5.52
CA TYR A 380 -16.52 12.58 5.43
C TYR A 380 -17.36 11.48 4.79
N ALA A 381 -16.86 10.79 3.75
CA ALA A 381 -17.56 9.67 3.13
C ALA A 381 -17.80 8.53 4.13
N LEU A 382 -16.78 8.11 4.89
CA LEU A 382 -16.94 7.09 5.92
C LEU A 382 -17.93 7.54 7.01
N ARG A 383 -17.83 8.81 7.43
CA ARG A 383 -18.70 9.36 8.47
C ARG A 383 -20.16 9.41 8.03
N TRP A 384 -20.44 9.84 6.81
CA TRP A 384 -21.80 9.93 6.28
C TRP A 384 -22.39 8.55 5.98
N PHE A 385 -21.66 7.66 5.31
CA PHE A 385 -22.20 6.37 4.91
C PHE A 385 -22.26 5.34 6.03
N PHE A 386 -21.32 5.37 6.98
CA PHE A 386 -21.16 4.31 7.98
C PHE A 386 -21.15 4.81 9.43
N GLY A 387 -20.99 6.12 9.64
CA GLY A 387 -21.05 6.77 10.94
C GLY A 387 -19.69 7.17 11.49
N ASP A 388 -19.71 8.07 12.49
CA ASP A 388 -18.52 8.72 13.07
C ASP A 388 -17.47 7.72 13.59
N ILE A 389 -17.90 6.69 14.32
CA ILE A 389 -17.01 5.67 14.88
C ILE A 389 -16.24 4.88 13.79
N VAL A 390 -16.89 4.61 12.65
CA VAL A 390 -16.27 3.91 11.52
C VAL A 390 -15.22 4.80 10.88
N ALA A 391 -15.54 6.09 10.67
CA ALA A 391 -14.58 7.05 10.14
C ALA A 391 -13.32 7.13 11.01
N LYS A 392 -13.47 7.26 12.33
CA LYS A 392 -12.34 7.39 13.25
C LYS A 392 -11.44 6.16 13.30
N ILE A 393 -12.00 4.95 13.20
CA ILE A 393 -11.22 3.70 13.24
C ILE A 393 -10.53 3.43 11.89
N TYR A 394 -11.24 3.65 10.78
CA TYR A 394 -10.83 3.14 9.47
C TYR A 394 -10.18 4.18 8.55
N VAL A 395 -10.35 5.49 8.78
CA VAL A 395 -9.86 6.52 7.84
C VAL A 395 -8.35 6.45 7.64
N LEU A 396 -7.56 6.37 8.71
CA LEU A 396 -6.09 6.36 8.60
C LEU A 396 -5.53 5.11 7.94
N PRO A 397 -5.87 3.89 8.37
CA PRO A 397 -5.36 2.70 7.69
C PRO A 397 -5.78 2.66 6.22
N ILE A 398 -7.04 2.98 5.89
CA ILE A 398 -7.49 3.01 4.50
C ILE A 398 -6.74 4.08 3.71
N LEU A 399 -6.58 5.29 4.26
CA LEU A 399 -5.85 6.37 3.59
C LEU A 399 -4.42 5.95 3.25
N PHE A 400 -3.66 5.44 4.23
CA PHE A 400 -2.26 5.07 4.03
C PHE A 400 -2.10 3.85 3.11
N LEU A 401 -3.00 2.86 3.19
CA LEU A 401 -2.93 1.67 2.33
C LEU A 401 -3.39 1.94 0.90
N SER A 402 -4.32 2.87 0.72
CA SER A 402 -4.84 3.23 -0.60
C SER A 402 -4.00 4.28 -1.32
N THR A 403 -3.04 4.90 -0.61
CA THR A 403 -2.19 5.98 -1.10
C THR A 403 -0.73 5.56 -1.06
N THR A 404 -0.27 4.92 -2.12
CA THR A 404 1.14 4.52 -2.27
C THR A 404 1.98 5.71 -2.71
N LEU A 405 3.04 6.02 -1.96
CA LEU A 405 4.03 7.03 -2.39
C LEU A 405 4.96 6.47 -3.46
N THR A 406 5.21 5.16 -3.42
CA THR A 406 6.04 4.38 -4.34
C THR A 406 5.27 3.89 -5.58
N GLY A 407 4.39 4.74 -6.13
CA GLY A 407 3.59 4.42 -7.32
C GLY A 407 3.39 5.60 -8.27
N ASP A 408 2.45 5.41 -9.20
CA ASP A 408 2.20 6.28 -10.35
C ASP A 408 1.54 7.63 -9.94
N PHE A 409 2.06 8.72 -10.51
CA PHE A 409 1.57 10.10 -10.40
C PHE A 409 0.12 10.26 -10.87
N SER A 410 -0.26 9.48 -11.87
CA SER A 410 -1.59 9.47 -12.51
C SER A 410 -2.74 9.26 -11.53
N SER A 411 -2.51 8.54 -10.43
CA SER A 411 -3.56 8.31 -9.43
C SER A 411 -3.95 9.57 -8.64
N PHE A 412 -3.11 10.62 -8.65
CA PHE A 412 -3.23 11.80 -7.80
C PHE A 412 -3.78 13.04 -8.51
N VAL A 413 -3.36 13.30 -9.75
CA VAL A 413 -3.63 14.57 -10.48
C VAL A 413 -5.12 14.91 -10.52
N PHE A 414 -5.93 14.01 -11.08
CA PHE A 414 -7.39 14.17 -11.16
C PHE A 414 -8.13 13.33 -10.12
N GLN A 415 -7.46 13.02 -8.99
CA GLN A 415 -8.07 12.25 -7.90
C GLN A 415 -8.59 10.86 -8.35
N LYS A 416 -8.01 10.27 -9.39
CA LYS A 416 -8.41 8.97 -9.95
C LYS A 416 -8.42 7.87 -8.87
N GLY A 417 -7.41 7.84 -8.00
CA GLY A 417 -7.36 6.92 -6.87
C GLY A 417 -8.46 7.15 -5.83
N THR A 418 -8.85 8.42 -5.61
CA THR A 418 -9.94 8.79 -4.71
C THR A 418 -11.30 8.38 -5.29
N ILE A 419 -11.50 8.54 -6.59
CA ILE A 419 -12.71 8.09 -7.29
C ILE A 419 -12.85 6.57 -7.18
N LEU A 420 -11.77 5.81 -7.42
CA LEU A 420 -11.78 4.36 -7.27
C LEU A 420 -12.12 3.92 -5.84
N LEU A 421 -11.55 4.61 -4.84
CA LEU A 421 -11.87 4.37 -3.44
C LEU A 421 -13.35 4.67 -3.13
N PHE A 422 -13.92 5.72 -3.72
CA PHE A 422 -15.33 6.05 -3.56
C PHE A 422 -16.25 5.02 -4.21
N LEU A 423 -15.88 4.48 -5.37
CA LEU A 423 -16.59 3.36 -6.01
C LEU A 423 -16.57 2.11 -5.11
N ALA A 424 -15.42 1.78 -4.53
CA ALA A 424 -15.30 0.68 -3.59
C ALA A 424 -16.20 0.89 -2.35
N LEU A 425 -16.18 2.09 -1.75
CA LEU A 425 -17.04 2.44 -0.63
C LEU A 425 -18.53 2.41 -1.00
N GLY A 426 -18.88 2.86 -2.21
CA GLY A 426 -20.23 2.81 -2.76
C GLY A 426 -20.73 1.37 -2.85
N LEU A 427 -19.91 0.46 -3.37
CA LEU A 427 -20.25 -0.96 -3.41
C LEU A 427 -20.43 -1.55 -2.00
N VAL A 428 -19.54 -1.23 -1.06
CA VAL A 428 -19.68 -1.65 0.35
C VAL A 428 -20.96 -1.09 0.97
N PHE A 429 -21.35 0.13 0.62
CA PHE A 429 -22.60 0.74 1.07
C PHE A 429 -23.84 0.05 0.50
N VAL A 430 -23.82 -0.33 -0.79
CA VAL A 430 -24.89 -1.14 -1.39
C VAL A 430 -24.99 -2.49 -0.69
N THR A 431 -23.86 -3.19 -0.48
CA THR A 431 -23.84 -4.45 0.27
C THR A 431 -24.39 -4.28 1.69
N LYS A 432 -24.04 -3.16 2.36
CA LYS A 432 -24.61 -2.82 3.67
C LYS A 432 -26.13 -2.76 3.66
N ILE A 433 -26.74 -2.10 2.67
CA ILE A 433 -28.19 -2.01 2.55
C ILE A 433 -28.80 -3.40 2.40
N LEU A 434 -28.19 -4.25 1.55
CA LEU A 434 -28.65 -5.61 1.28
C LEU A 434 -28.55 -6.53 2.51
N ILE A 435 -27.45 -6.46 3.27
CA ILE A 435 -27.23 -7.37 4.40
C ILE A 435 -27.84 -6.85 5.72
N SER A 436 -28.12 -5.55 5.84
CA SER A 436 -28.59 -4.96 7.10
C SER A 436 -29.84 -5.63 7.69
N PRO A 437 -30.85 -6.09 6.92
CA PRO A 437 -31.98 -6.82 7.46
C PRO A 437 -31.57 -8.13 8.14
N PHE A 438 -30.61 -8.85 7.56
CA PHE A 438 -30.12 -10.13 8.06
C PHE A 438 -29.23 -9.97 9.29
N VAL A 439 -28.36 -8.96 9.31
CA VAL A 439 -27.48 -8.70 10.46
C VAL A 439 -28.27 -8.30 11.72
N LYS A 440 -29.42 -7.65 11.57
CA LYS A 440 -30.32 -7.37 12.70
C LYS A 440 -30.89 -8.64 13.34
N PHE A 441 -31.04 -9.71 12.56
CA PHE A 441 -31.53 -11.00 13.01
C PHE A 441 -30.42 -11.81 13.73
N PHE A 442 -29.18 -11.72 13.23
CA PHE A 442 -27.99 -12.38 13.80
C PHE A 442 -27.28 -11.52 14.86
N ARG A 443 -27.99 -10.86 15.78
CA ARG A 443 -27.32 -10.18 16.90
C ARG A 443 -26.43 -11.19 17.62
N PHE A 444 -25.11 -11.12 17.38
CA PHE A 444 -24.10 -11.89 18.07
C PHE A 444 -24.28 -11.59 19.57
N ALA A 445 -24.79 -12.61 20.27
CA ALA A 445 -24.95 -12.62 21.71
C ALA A 445 -23.60 -12.45 22.41
#